data_AF-A0AAV1R2L2-F1
#
_entry.id   AF-A0AAV1R2L2-F1
#
_cell.length_a   1.000
_cell.length_b   1.000
_cell.length_c   1.000
_cell.angle_alpha   90.00
_cell.angle_beta   90.00
_cell.angle_gamma   90.00
#
_symmetry.space_group_name_H-M   'P 1'
#
loop_
_entity.id
_entity.type
_entity.pdbx_description
1 polymer ?
#
loop_
_entity_poly.entity_id
_entity_poly.type
_entity_poly.pdbx_seq_one_letter_code
_entity_poly.pdbx_strand_id
1 'polypeptide(L)'
;METIDQIEGDDCYLDYLDILLGPANSLSNSGGGVVDIDFSSSGGVTQEEKSLRKRFQDLSSVLESGRPAKTDKSAVLDDAIRVLNQLRNEAQELKETNEKLLEEIKSLKAEKTELREEKMMLKADKEKMERQLKAVAVPPSGYMPTYPAAYHAGANKMPVFPSYGLMPMWQYLPPAAYDTSRDHELRPPAA
;
A
#
# COMPACT_ATOMS: atom_id res chain seq x y z
N MET A 1 -32.03 0.97 -1.68
CA MET A 1 -31.11 1.35 -0.59
C MET A 1 -30.61 0.08 0.08
N GLU A 2 -30.11 -0.87 -0.72
CA GLU A 2 -29.84 -2.27 -0.31
C GLU A 2 -28.38 -2.67 -0.55
N THR A 3 -27.57 -1.77 -1.10
CA THR A 3 -26.20 -2.06 -1.52
C THR A 3 -25.14 -1.79 -0.44
N ILE A 4 -25.51 -1.28 0.73
CA ILE A 4 -24.56 -0.99 1.83
C ILE A 4 -24.32 -2.25 2.70
N ASP A 5 -25.32 -3.13 2.79
CA ASP A 5 -25.23 -4.37 3.58
C ASP A 5 -24.39 -5.46 2.86
N GLN A 6 -24.15 -5.31 1.56
CA GLN A 6 -23.33 -6.25 0.78
C GLN A 6 -21.83 -6.20 1.12
N ILE A 7 -21.34 -5.14 1.77
CA ILE A 7 -19.92 -5.00 2.15
C ILE A 7 -19.61 -5.78 3.44
N GLU A 8 -20.63 -6.23 4.16
CA GLU A 8 -20.52 -6.86 5.49
C GLU A 8 -20.01 -8.33 5.43
N GLY A 9 -20.07 -8.96 4.25
CA GLY A 9 -19.61 -10.34 4.02
C GLY A 9 -18.10 -10.50 3.76
N ASP A 10 -17.42 -9.43 3.32
CA ASP A 10 -16.02 -9.50 2.90
C ASP A 10 -15.04 -9.35 4.07
N ASP A 11 -15.45 -8.72 5.17
CA ASP A 11 -14.61 -8.44 6.34
C ASP A 11 -14.26 -9.72 7.15
N CYS A 12 -15.00 -10.83 6.96
CA CYS A 12 -14.78 -12.12 7.65
C CYS A 12 -13.84 -13.06 6.86
N TYR A 13 -13.76 -12.91 5.53
CA TYR A 13 -12.87 -13.71 4.67
C TYR A 13 -11.40 -13.30 4.81
N LEU A 14 -11.15 -12.02 5.09
CA LEU A 14 -9.80 -11.47 5.22
C LEU A 14 -9.11 -11.89 6.53
N ASP A 15 -9.87 -12.12 7.60
CA ASP A 15 -9.35 -12.66 8.87
C ASP A 15 -8.84 -14.11 8.69
N TYR A 16 -9.44 -14.88 7.77
CA TYR A 16 -9.04 -16.27 7.48
C TYR A 16 -7.70 -16.35 6.71
N LEU A 17 -7.41 -15.39 5.84
CA LEU A 17 -6.13 -15.30 5.12
C LEU A 17 -4.98 -14.84 6.03
N ASP A 18 -5.26 -14.01 7.03
CA ASP A 18 -4.25 -13.56 8.00
C ASP A 18 -3.77 -14.70 8.93
N ILE A 19 -4.60 -15.72 9.17
CA ILE A 19 -4.25 -16.94 9.92
C ILE A 19 -3.43 -17.93 9.06
N LEU A 20 -3.70 -18.04 7.75
CA LEU A 20 -2.99 -18.98 6.87
C LEU A 20 -1.58 -18.52 6.48
N LEU A 21 -1.28 -17.21 6.60
CA LEU A 21 -0.04 -16.59 6.11
C LEU A 21 0.89 -16.08 7.24
N GLY A 22 1.00 -16.83 8.35
CA GLY A 22 2.07 -16.63 9.32
C GLY A 22 2.46 -17.93 10.06
N PRO A 23 3.72 -18.08 10.55
CA PRO A 23 4.99 -17.58 10.07
C PRO A 23 5.78 -18.73 9.41
N ALA A 24 5.65 -18.93 8.10
CA ALA A 24 6.59 -19.80 7.38
C ALA A 24 7.79 -18.97 6.97
N ASN A 25 8.88 -19.05 7.75
CA ASN A 25 10.27 -19.06 7.29
C ASN A 25 11.25 -19.04 8.48
N SER A 26 11.23 -20.10 9.28
CA SER A 26 12.44 -20.54 9.98
C SER A 26 13.13 -21.57 9.09
N LEU A 27 13.89 -21.12 8.09
CA LEU A 27 14.93 -21.97 7.49
C LEU A 27 16.08 -22.06 8.50
N SER A 28 15.93 -22.98 9.45
CA SER A 28 17.04 -23.50 10.23
C SER A 28 18.02 -24.15 9.24
N ASN A 29 19.15 -23.49 9.01
CA ASN A 29 20.26 -24.06 8.28
C ASN A 29 20.76 -25.29 9.04
N SER A 30 20.49 -26.47 8.48
CA SER A 30 20.95 -27.75 9.00
C SER A 30 22.49 -27.76 8.94
N GLY A 31 23.12 -27.83 10.12
CA GLY A 31 24.56 -27.97 10.25
C GLY A 31 25.05 -29.17 9.46
N GLY A 32 25.96 -28.90 8.53
CA GLY A 32 26.58 -29.90 7.66
C GLY A 32 27.21 -31.02 8.48
N GLY A 33 26.85 -32.26 8.14
CA GLY A 33 27.51 -33.45 8.63
C GLY A 33 29.00 -33.40 8.28
N VAL A 34 29.83 -33.68 9.27
CA VAL A 34 31.24 -34.03 9.07
C VAL A 34 31.27 -35.29 8.21
N VAL A 35 31.79 -35.15 7.00
CA VAL A 35 32.03 -36.29 6.10
C VAL A 35 33.48 -36.69 6.34
N ASP A 36 33.69 -37.82 7.01
CA ASP A 36 35.00 -38.44 7.12
C ASP A 36 35.44 -38.89 5.71
N ILE A 37 36.51 -38.28 5.19
CA ILE A 37 37.08 -38.62 3.89
C ILE A 37 38.30 -39.51 4.15
N ASP A 38 38.11 -40.82 4.00
CA ASP A 38 39.18 -41.81 4.07
C ASP A 38 40.12 -41.67 2.87
N PHE A 39 41.41 -41.44 3.16
CA PHE A 39 42.47 -41.33 2.17
C PHE A 39 43.17 -42.69 1.99
N SER A 40 42.70 -43.49 1.03
CA SER A 40 43.48 -44.62 0.52
C SER A 40 44.27 -44.21 -0.72
N SER A 41 45.60 -44.23 -0.56
CA SER A 41 46.62 -43.91 -1.56
C SER A 41 46.91 -45.10 -2.48
N SER A 42 46.99 -44.88 -3.80
CA SER A 42 47.85 -45.69 -4.69
C SER A 42 48.05 -45.08 -6.09
N GLY A 43 49.30 -44.69 -6.40
CA GLY A 43 50.00 -44.96 -7.68
C GLY A 43 49.62 -44.22 -8.98
N GLY A 44 50.56 -43.39 -9.48
CA GLY A 44 50.76 -43.16 -10.93
C GLY A 44 50.19 -41.86 -11.53
N VAL A 45 51.06 -40.84 -11.66
CA VAL A 45 50.77 -39.42 -11.95
C VAL A 45 49.80 -38.87 -10.92
N THR A 46 50.38 -38.21 -9.90
CA THR A 46 49.81 -37.92 -8.58
C THR A 46 48.28 -37.71 -8.67
N GLN A 47 47.51 -38.60 -8.04
CA GLN A 47 46.04 -38.54 -8.00
C GLN A 47 45.51 -37.13 -7.65
N GLU A 48 46.29 -36.41 -6.86
CA GLU A 48 46.13 -35.01 -6.51
C GLU A 48 46.19 -34.07 -7.72
N GLU A 49 47.12 -34.23 -8.67
CA GLU A 49 47.18 -33.42 -9.90
C GLU A 49 45.95 -33.61 -10.78
N LYS A 50 45.47 -34.85 -10.94
CA LYS A 50 44.24 -35.14 -11.68
C LYS A 50 43.02 -34.52 -10.99
N SER A 51 42.96 -34.62 -9.65
CA SER A 51 41.91 -33.99 -8.84
C SER A 51 41.92 -32.47 -8.97
N LEU A 52 43.08 -31.83 -8.89
CA LEU A 52 43.24 -30.38 -9.06
C LEU A 52 42.84 -29.92 -10.45
N ARG A 53 43.25 -30.63 -11.49
CA ARG A 53 42.87 -30.34 -12.87
C ARG A 53 41.35 -30.43 -13.06
N LYS A 54 40.71 -31.44 -12.46
CA LYS A 54 39.25 -31.58 -12.49
C LYS A 54 38.55 -30.39 -11.82
N ARG A 55 38.93 -30.02 -10.60
CA ARG A 55 38.33 -28.86 -9.89
C ARG A 55 38.51 -27.55 -10.64
N PHE A 56 39.66 -27.35 -11.27
CA PHE A 56 39.91 -26.17 -12.10
C PHE A 56 39.01 -26.15 -13.34
N GLN A 57 38.81 -27.30 -13.98
CA GLN A 57 37.89 -27.44 -15.11
C GLN A 57 36.44 -27.19 -14.69
N ASP A 58 36.03 -27.74 -13.55
CA ASP A 58 34.70 -27.50 -12.96
C ASP A 58 34.51 -26.00 -12.67
N LEU A 59 35.48 -25.34 -12.03
CA LEU A 59 35.43 -23.90 -11.75
C LEU A 59 35.32 -23.07 -13.04
N SER A 60 36.13 -23.38 -14.05
CA SER A 60 36.09 -22.68 -15.34
C SER A 60 34.71 -22.81 -16.00
N SER A 61 34.11 -24.02 -15.96
CA SER A 61 32.78 -24.25 -16.53
C SER A 61 31.66 -23.48 -15.82
N VAL A 62 31.76 -23.27 -14.50
CA VAL A 62 30.80 -22.47 -13.72
C VAL A 62 30.93 -20.98 -14.05
N LEU A 63 32.16 -20.49 -14.26
CA LEU A 63 32.40 -19.07 -14.52
C LEU A 63 32.10 -18.64 -15.96
N GLU A 64 32.23 -19.56 -16.92
CA GLU A 64 32.18 -19.25 -18.35
C GLU A 64 30.96 -19.86 -19.05
N SER A 65 29.77 -19.75 -18.48
CA SER A 65 28.50 -20.21 -19.09
C SER A 65 28.11 -19.50 -20.41
N GLY A 66 29.04 -18.78 -21.06
CA GLY A 66 28.81 -18.09 -22.35
C GLY A 66 30.03 -17.43 -23.02
N ARG A 67 31.29 -17.67 -22.61
CA ARG A 67 32.51 -17.12 -23.26
C ARG A 67 33.58 -18.20 -23.51
N PRO A 68 34.47 -18.02 -24.51
CA PRO A 68 35.53 -19.00 -24.80
C PRO A 68 36.53 -19.08 -23.65
N ALA A 69 36.92 -20.32 -23.30
CA ALA A 69 37.63 -20.58 -22.06
C ALA A 69 39.00 -19.92 -21.96
N LYS A 70 39.20 -19.11 -20.94
CA LYS A 70 40.52 -18.54 -20.63
C LYS A 70 41.45 -19.65 -20.16
N THR A 71 42.52 -19.90 -20.92
CA THR A 71 43.51 -20.93 -20.60
C THR A 71 44.47 -20.56 -19.46
N ASP A 72 44.38 -19.35 -18.91
CA ASP A 72 45.23 -18.86 -17.82
C ASP A 72 44.62 -19.16 -16.44
N LYS A 73 45.36 -19.94 -15.63
CA LYS A 73 44.94 -20.33 -14.29
C LYS A 73 44.77 -19.15 -13.34
N SER A 74 45.59 -18.11 -13.47
CA SER A 74 45.50 -16.92 -12.62
C SER A 74 44.22 -16.12 -12.93
N ALA A 75 43.97 -15.87 -14.22
CA ALA A 75 42.78 -15.18 -14.68
C ALA A 75 41.47 -15.88 -14.28
N VAL A 76 41.42 -17.22 -14.32
CA VAL A 76 40.24 -17.98 -13.85
C VAL A 76 40.01 -17.80 -12.35
N LEU A 77 41.08 -17.80 -11.55
CA LEU A 77 40.96 -17.59 -10.10
C LEU A 77 40.54 -16.14 -9.78
N ASP A 78 41.12 -15.14 -10.46
CA ASP A 78 40.73 -13.74 -10.30
C ASP A 78 39.26 -13.51 -10.69
N ASP A 79 38.82 -14.13 -11.79
CA ASP A 79 37.42 -14.10 -12.22
C ASP A 79 36.50 -14.77 -11.18
N ALA A 80 36.93 -15.91 -10.61
CA ALA A 80 36.20 -16.59 -9.54
C ALA A 80 36.01 -15.70 -8.32
N ILE A 81 37.08 -15.06 -7.86
CA ILE A 81 37.07 -14.16 -6.70
C ILE A 81 36.13 -12.99 -6.98
N ARG A 82 36.21 -12.38 -8.17
CA ARG A 82 35.34 -11.27 -8.56
C ARG A 82 33.86 -11.68 -8.55
N VAL A 83 33.52 -12.81 -9.19
CA VAL A 83 32.13 -13.30 -9.25
C VAL A 83 31.62 -13.65 -7.86
N LEU A 84 32.43 -14.29 -7.02
CA LEU A 84 32.07 -14.63 -5.65
C LEU A 84 31.77 -13.38 -4.82
N ASN A 85 32.60 -12.35 -4.93
CA ASN A 85 32.36 -11.08 -4.23
C ASN A 85 31.09 -10.39 -4.72
N GLN A 86 30.85 -10.40 -6.03
CA GLN A 86 29.61 -9.85 -6.60
C GLN A 86 28.37 -10.58 -6.08
N LEU A 87 28.36 -11.91 -6.15
CA LEU A 87 27.25 -12.73 -5.65
C LEU A 87 27.04 -12.56 -4.14
N ARG A 88 28.12 -12.39 -3.36
CA ARG A 88 28.03 -12.11 -1.93
C ARG A 88 27.35 -10.76 -1.66
N ASN A 89 27.69 -9.73 -2.43
CA ASN A 89 27.07 -8.42 -2.31
C ASN A 89 25.59 -8.46 -2.72
N GLU A 90 25.28 -9.08 -3.86
CA GLU A 90 23.89 -9.26 -4.32
C GLU A 90 23.05 -10.05 -3.32
N ALA A 91 23.60 -11.12 -2.74
CA ALA A 91 22.91 -11.89 -1.71
C ALA A 91 22.65 -11.06 -0.43
N GLN A 92 23.56 -10.16 -0.08
CA GLN A 92 23.40 -9.26 1.05
C GLN A 92 22.35 -8.18 0.77
N GLU A 93 22.36 -7.56 -0.41
CA GLU A 93 21.33 -6.60 -0.85
C GLU A 93 19.94 -7.24 -0.91
N LEU A 94 19.85 -8.47 -1.43
CA LEU A 94 18.59 -9.24 -1.43
C LEU A 94 18.08 -9.53 -0.02
N LYS A 95 18.99 -9.82 0.91
CA LYS A 95 18.63 -10.01 2.32
C LYS A 95 18.08 -8.72 2.94
N GLU A 96 18.76 -7.60 2.74
CA GLU A 96 18.34 -6.30 3.26
C GLU A 96 17.00 -5.84 2.68
N THR A 97 16.80 -6.01 1.37
CA THR A 97 15.53 -5.67 0.70
C THR A 97 14.39 -6.58 1.16
N ASN A 98 14.65 -7.86 1.39
CA ASN A 98 13.66 -8.79 1.95
C ASN A 98 13.27 -8.38 3.39
N GLU A 99 14.25 -8.07 4.25
CA GLU A 99 14.00 -7.57 5.61
C GLU A 99 13.15 -6.30 5.58
N LYS A 100 13.45 -5.35 4.69
CA LYS A 100 12.66 -4.13 4.51
C LYS A 100 11.22 -4.40 4.07
N LEU A 101 11.01 -5.31 3.10
CA LEU A 101 9.67 -5.68 2.65
C LEU A 101 8.85 -6.36 3.76
N LEU A 102 9.49 -7.18 4.60
CA LEU A 102 8.83 -7.79 5.76
C LEU A 102 8.40 -6.74 6.79
N GLU A 103 9.22 -5.72 7.02
CA GLU A 103 8.85 -4.59 7.88
C GLU A 103 7.67 -3.80 7.30
N GLU A 104 7.68 -3.52 5.99
CA GLU A 104 6.57 -2.83 5.31
C GLU A 104 5.28 -3.64 5.36
N ILE A 105 5.33 -4.96 5.14
CA ILE A 105 4.18 -5.86 5.31
C ILE A 105 3.65 -5.78 6.74
N LYS A 106 4.53 -5.78 7.74
CA LYS A 106 4.13 -5.67 9.15
C LYS A 106 3.46 -4.33 9.44
N SER A 107 4.00 -3.23 8.92
CA SER A 107 3.42 -1.88 9.05
C SER A 107 2.04 -1.82 8.40
N LEU A 108 1.91 -2.28 7.16
CA LEU A 108 0.64 -2.28 6.44
C LEU A 108 -0.42 -3.16 7.11
N LYS A 109 -0.02 -4.28 7.71
CA LYS A 109 -0.94 -5.10 8.53
C LYS A 109 -1.45 -4.34 9.75
N ALA A 110 -0.58 -3.59 10.44
CA ALA A 110 -0.99 -2.77 11.58
C ALA A 110 -1.91 -1.62 11.16
N GLU A 111 -1.59 -0.91 10.07
CA GLU A 111 -2.43 0.15 9.52
C GLU A 111 -3.80 -0.39 9.07
N LYS A 112 -3.84 -1.55 8.41
CA LYS A 112 -5.10 -2.25 8.07
C LYS A 112 -5.96 -2.49 9.31
N THR A 113 -5.36 -2.94 10.42
CA THR A 113 -6.11 -3.19 11.66
C THR A 113 -6.64 -1.90 12.28
N GLU A 114 -5.83 -0.84 12.33
CA GLU A 114 -6.24 0.46 12.85
C GLU A 114 -7.41 1.05 12.03
N LEU A 115 -7.32 1.01 10.69
CA LEU A 115 -8.41 1.46 9.82
C LEU A 115 -9.71 0.65 10.02
N ARG A 116 -9.62 -0.64 10.34
CA ARG A 116 -10.79 -1.46 10.67
C ARG A 116 -11.43 -1.00 11.97
N GLU A 117 -10.63 -0.72 13.00
CA GLU A 117 -11.11 -0.21 14.28
C GLU A 117 -11.77 1.17 14.12
N GLU A 118 -11.11 2.09 13.42
CA GLU A 118 -11.66 3.41 13.12
C GLU A 118 -12.97 3.32 12.33
N LYS A 119 -13.00 2.49 11.27
CA LYS A 119 -14.23 2.23 10.48
C LYS A 119 -15.38 1.78 11.38
N MET A 120 -15.13 0.86 12.32
CA MET A 120 -16.15 0.39 13.26
C MET A 120 -16.63 1.49 14.21
N MET A 121 -15.71 2.29 14.76
CA MET A 121 -16.07 3.42 15.62
C MET A 121 -16.91 4.47 14.88
N LEU A 122 -16.50 4.85 13.67
CA LEU A 122 -17.24 5.81 12.84
C LEU A 122 -18.64 5.28 12.48
N LYS A 123 -18.79 3.97 12.19
CA LYS A 123 -20.10 3.35 11.95
C LYS A 123 -21.01 3.50 13.17
N ALA A 124 -20.50 3.21 14.37
CA ALA A 124 -21.25 3.35 15.61
C ALA A 124 -21.68 4.81 15.89
N ASP A 125 -20.77 5.77 15.68
CA ASP A 125 -21.06 7.19 15.88
C ASP A 125 -22.05 7.73 14.84
N LYS A 126 -21.94 7.30 13.58
CA LYS A 126 -22.92 7.61 12.54
C LYS A 126 -24.32 7.15 12.95
N GLU A 127 -24.47 5.88 13.34
CA GLU A 127 -25.78 5.33 13.75
C GLU A 127 -26.35 6.05 14.97
N LYS A 128 -25.48 6.46 15.92
CA LYS A 128 -25.89 7.24 17.09
C LYS A 128 -26.42 8.62 16.69
N MET A 129 -25.73 9.32 15.79
CA MET A 129 -26.18 10.62 15.28
C MET A 129 -27.46 10.52 14.45
N GLU A 130 -27.58 9.51 13.59
CA GLU A 130 -28.80 9.26 12.81
C GLU A 130 -30.01 9.00 13.73
N ARG A 131 -29.81 8.25 14.84
CA ARG A 131 -30.84 8.07 15.87
C ARG A 131 -31.25 9.39 16.53
N GLN A 132 -30.28 10.25 16.86
CA GLN A 132 -30.57 11.58 17.44
C GLN A 132 -31.30 12.49 16.46
N LEU A 133 -30.87 12.53 15.20
CA LEU A 133 -31.53 13.32 14.16
C LEU A 133 -32.97 12.86 13.94
N LYS A 134 -33.21 11.54 13.89
CA LYS A 134 -34.57 10.99 13.77
C LYS A 134 -35.45 11.32 14.98
N ALA A 135 -34.88 11.43 16.17
CA ALA A 135 -35.60 11.85 17.38
C ALA A 135 -35.92 13.36 17.39
N VAL A 136 -35.02 14.20 16.86
CA VAL A 136 -35.20 15.67 16.79
C VAL A 136 -36.05 16.11 15.60
N ALA A 137 -36.02 15.36 14.48
CA ALA A 137 -36.77 15.65 13.26
C ALA A 137 -38.24 15.20 13.32
N VAL A 138 -38.76 14.81 14.49
CA VAL A 138 -40.21 14.74 14.73
C VAL A 138 -40.63 16.14 15.22
N PRO A 139 -41.06 17.08 14.35
CA PRO A 139 -41.70 18.28 14.83
C PRO A 139 -42.95 17.87 15.62
N PRO A 140 -43.32 18.54 16.72
CA PRO A 140 -44.69 18.45 17.20
C PRO A 140 -45.57 18.85 16.02
N SER A 141 -46.44 17.94 15.60
CA SER A 141 -47.42 18.15 14.55
C SER A 141 -48.16 19.47 14.82
N GLY A 142 -47.77 20.54 14.11
CA GLY A 142 -48.60 21.72 13.92
C GLY A 142 -48.15 23.04 14.53
N TYR A 143 -46.93 23.54 14.28
CA TYR A 143 -46.67 25.00 14.31
C TYR A 143 -45.52 25.38 13.36
N MET A 144 -45.84 25.86 12.16
CA MET A 144 -44.90 26.62 11.30
C MET A 144 -45.18 28.11 11.48
N PRO A 145 -44.18 28.94 11.86
CA PRO A 145 -44.34 30.40 11.88
C PRO A 145 -44.49 30.96 10.46
N THR A 146 -45.51 31.78 10.26
CA THR A 146 -45.76 32.53 9.02
C THR A 146 -44.74 33.67 8.91
N TYR A 147 -43.83 33.59 7.94
CA TYR A 147 -42.97 34.73 7.59
C TYR A 147 -43.81 35.84 6.93
N PRO A 148 -43.61 37.12 7.28
CA PRO A 148 -44.32 38.22 6.64
C PRO A 148 -43.78 38.41 5.22
N ALA A 149 -44.70 38.44 4.25
CA ALA A 149 -44.40 38.72 2.84
C ALA A 149 -43.79 40.12 2.69
N ALA A 150 -42.46 40.20 2.61
CA ALA A 150 -41.76 41.42 2.23
C ALA A 150 -41.59 41.45 0.70
N TYR A 151 -42.37 42.33 0.06
CA TYR A 151 -42.08 42.98 -1.23
C TYR A 151 -41.53 42.10 -2.37
N HIS A 152 -42.42 41.37 -3.05
CA HIS A 152 -42.16 40.96 -4.44
C HIS A 152 -42.51 42.11 -5.39
N ALA A 153 -41.52 42.94 -5.72
CA ALA A 153 -41.55 43.71 -6.96
C ALA A 153 -41.00 42.83 -8.09
N GLY A 154 -41.86 42.46 -9.04
CA GLY A 154 -41.49 41.75 -10.26
C GLY A 154 -42.11 40.36 -10.37
N ALA A 155 -43.08 40.24 -11.27
CA ALA A 155 -43.81 39.01 -11.57
C ALA A 155 -42.88 37.92 -12.15
N ASN A 156 -42.26 37.11 -11.28
CA ASN A 156 -41.66 35.84 -11.68
C ASN A 156 -42.70 34.73 -11.59
N LYS A 157 -43.21 34.35 -12.75
CA LYS A 157 -44.12 33.22 -12.96
C LYS A 157 -43.28 31.99 -13.23
N MET A 158 -42.74 31.42 -12.15
CA MET A 158 -42.29 30.02 -12.13
C MET A 158 -42.95 29.31 -10.95
N PRO A 159 -43.61 28.17 -11.17
CA PRO A 159 -44.07 27.32 -10.07
C PRO A 159 -42.83 26.82 -9.31
N VAL A 160 -42.74 27.18 -8.04
CA VAL A 160 -41.74 26.63 -7.12
C VAL A 160 -42.08 25.16 -6.91
N PHE A 161 -41.31 24.26 -7.51
CA PHE A 161 -41.42 22.82 -7.29
C PHE A 161 -40.85 22.49 -5.88
N PRO A 162 -41.59 21.78 -5.01
CA PRO A 162 -41.19 21.59 -3.61
C PRO A 162 -40.00 20.63 -3.36
N SER A 163 -39.35 20.08 -4.39
CA SER A 163 -38.52 18.86 -4.22
C SER A 163 -37.02 19.07 -4.11
N TYR A 164 -36.52 20.30 -4.13
CA TYR A 164 -35.11 20.57 -3.83
C TYR A 164 -35.03 21.70 -2.80
N GLY A 165 -34.64 21.35 -1.58
CA GLY A 165 -34.16 22.29 -0.59
C GLY A 165 -32.84 22.91 -1.05
N LEU A 166 -32.90 23.75 -2.08
CA LEU A 166 -31.83 24.67 -2.43
C LEU A 166 -31.97 25.86 -1.49
N MET A 167 -31.51 25.72 -0.24
CA MET A 167 -31.14 26.89 0.54
C MET A 167 -29.86 27.41 -0.12
N PRO A 168 -29.94 28.51 -0.86
CA PRO A 168 -28.75 29.00 -1.51
C PRO A 168 -27.79 29.51 -0.43
N MET A 169 -26.51 29.13 -0.54
CA MET A 169 -25.47 29.44 0.46
C MET A 169 -25.27 30.94 0.70
N TRP A 170 -25.86 31.79 -0.13
CA TRP A 170 -25.88 33.23 0.06
C TRP A 170 -26.53 33.64 1.40
N GLN A 171 -27.42 32.83 1.99
CA GLN A 171 -27.95 33.16 3.32
C GLN A 171 -26.88 33.21 4.44
N TYR A 172 -25.68 32.67 4.19
CA TYR A 172 -24.57 32.63 5.14
C TYR A 172 -23.45 33.65 4.86
N LEU A 173 -23.50 34.44 3.78
CA LEU A 173 -22.47 35.44 3.51
C LEU A 173 -22.81 36.80 4.16
N PRO A 174 -21.81 37.56 4.65
CA PRO A 174 -22.02 38.90 5.19
C PRO A 174 -22.61 39.87 4.15
N PRO A 175 -23.42 40.88 4.55
CA PRO A 175 -24.00 41.88 3.64
C PRO A 175 -22.98 42.57 2.72
N ALA A 176 -21.75 42.77 3.20
CA ALA A 176 -20.65 43.36 2.43
C ALA A 176 -20.22 42.52 1.21
N ALA A 177 -20.48 41.20 1.22
CA ALA A 177 -20.18 40.32 0.09
C ALA A 177 -21.19 40.46 -1.06
N TYR A 178 -22.35 41.09 -0.83
CA TYR A 178 -23.33 41.43 -1.86
C TYR A 178 -23.17 42.82 -2.43
N ASP A 179 -22.33 43.64 -1.79
CA ASP A 179 -22.17 45.04 -2.17
C ASP A 179 -21.28 45.18 -3.41
N THR A 180 -21.88 44.89 -4.56
CA THR A 180 -21.26 45.05 -5.88
C THR A 180 -21.26 46.51 -6.34
N SER A 181 -21.75 47.46 -5.51
CA SER A 181 -21.82 48.88 -5.89
C SER A 181 -20.44 49.47 -6.21
N ARG A 182 -19.36 48.92 -5.64
CA ARG A 182 -17.97 49.35 -5.87
C ARG A 182 -17.15 48.42 -6.76
N ASP A 183 -17.75 47.37 -7.31
CA ASP A 183 -17.05 46.42 -8.19
C ASP A 183 -16.53 47.11 -9.47
N HIS A 184 -17.23 48.15 -9.91
CA HIS A 184 -16.84 48.97 -11.07
C HIS A 184 -15.58 49.83 -10.85
N GLU A 185 -15.16 50.07 -9.61
CA GLU A 185 -13.95 50.85 -9.29
C GLU A 185 -12.68 49.99 -9.42
N LEU A 186 -12.81 48.65 -9.33
CA LEU A 186 -11.69 47.70 -9.33
C LEU A 186 -11.43 47.05 -10.69
N ARG A 187 -12.33 47.23 -11.66
CA ARG A 187 -12.12 46.70 -13.02
C ARG A 187 -11.31 47.71 -13.84
N PRO A 188 -10.13 47.34 -14.38
CA PRO A 188 -9.42 48.21 -15.31
C PRO A 188 -10.31 48.50 -16.53
N PRO A 189 -10.28 49.73 -17.10
CA PRO A 189 -11.09 50.06 -18.25
C PRO A 189 -10.78 49.07 -19.37
N ALA A 190 -11.81 48.34 -19.80
CA ALA A 190 -11.71 47.43 -20.93
C ALA A 190 -11.25 48.25 -22.16
N ALA A 191 -10.16 47.80 -22.79
CA ALA A 191 -9.66 48.35 -24.04
C ALA A 191 -10.65 48.15 -25.19
#